data_AF-A0A183FCH2-F1
#
_entry.id   AF-A0A183FCH2-F1
#
_cell.length_a   1.000
_cell.length_b   1.000
_cell.length_c   1.000
_cell.angle_alpha   90.00
_cell.angle_beta   90.00
_cell.angle_gamma   90.00
#
_symmetry.space_group_name_H-M   'P 1'
#
loop_
_entity.id
_entity.type
_entity.pdbx_description
1 polymer ?
#
loop_
_entity_poly.entity_id
_entity_poly.type
_entity_poly.pdbx_seq_one_letter_code
_entity_poly.pdbx_strand_id
1 'polypeptide(L)'
;MDRKKALKRWRDYFEEISTAEFTHPAIPSTAPTHGPVQMITVEEIEATLKKMRPGKATGPDDVAADLWKSKYWYPAEWLAK
;
A
#
# COMPACT_ATOMS: atom_id res chain seq x y z
N MET A 1 29.62 5.38 18.50
CA MET A 1 29.47 4.11 17.74
C MET A 1 30.13 4.29 16.38
N ASP A 2 31.00 3.37 15.97
CA ASP A 2 31.63 3.40 14.65
C ASP A 2 30.58 3.02 13.57
N ARG A 3 30.33 3.91 12.61
CA ARG A 3 29.32 3.73 11.55
C ARG A 3 29.57 2.48 10.71
N LYS A 4 30.82 2.13 10.43
CA LYS A 4 31.17 0.93 9.66
C LYS A 4 30.85 -0.33 10.46
N LYS A 5 31.14 -0.33 11.76
CA LYS A 5 30.78 -1.44 12.65
C LYS A 5 29.27 -1.62 12.79
N ALA A 6 28.52 -0.53 12.87
CA ALA A 6 27.05 -0.57 12.91
C ALA A 6 26.46 -1.15 11.62
N LEU A 7 26.93 -0.70 10.45
CA LEU A 7 26.46 -1.20 9.15
C LEU A 7 26.79 -2.67 8.94
N LYS A 8 27.98 -3.12 9.38
CA LYS A 8 28.35 -4.54 9.31
C LYS A 8 27.39 -5.39 10.14
N ARG A 9 27.19 -5.01 11.41
CA ARG A 9 26.28 -5.74 12.31
C ARG A 9 24.85 -5.79 11.79
N TRP A 10 24.38 -4.72 11.13
CA TRP A 10 23.05 -4.68 10.52
C TRP A 10 22.94 -5.61 9.31
N ARG A 11 23.98 -5.66 8.47
CA ARG A 11 24.04 -6.58 7.33
C ARG A 11 24.05 -8.05 7.80
N ASP A 12 24.93 -8.38 8.73
CA ASP A 12 25.10 -9.74 9.26
C ASP A 12 23.76 -10.22 9.88
N TYR A 13 23.08 -9.36 10.64
CA TYR A 13 21.76 -9.66 11.22
C TYR A 13 20.68 -9.85 10.16
N PHE A 14 20.63 -8.99 9.14
CA PHE A 14 19.63 -9.09 8.08
C PHE A 14 19.81 -10.38 7.27
N GLU A 15 21.05 -10.71 6.91
CA GLU A 15 21.38 -11.94 6.18
C GLU A 15 20.99 -13.21 6.95
N GLU A 16 21.14 -13.21 8.28
CA GLU A 16 20.69 -14.30 9.15
C GLU A 16 19.16 -14.49 9.09
N ILE A 17 18.37 -13.41 9.09
CA ILE A 17 16.90 -13.47 9.15
C ILE A 17 16.22 -13.51 7.77
N SER A 18 16.88 -13.07 6.70
CA SER A 18 16.27 -12.89 5.38
C SER A 18 16.42 -14.08 4.45
N THR A 19 17.20 -15.10 4.83
CA THR A 19 17.58 -16.19 3.92
C THR A 19 16.69 -17.43 4.09
N ALA A 20 16.03 -17.57 5.23
CA ALA A 20 15.13 -18.69 5.49
C ALA A 20 13.68 -18.26 5.22
N GLU A 21 13.13 -18.77 4.13
CA GLU A 21 11.69 -18.74 3.94
C GLU A 21 11.03 -19.63 5.01
N PHE A 22 10.13 -19.08 5.81
CA PHE A 22 9.42 -19.86 6.83
C PHE A 22 8.59 -20.94 6.14
N THR A 23 8.47 -22.13 6.74
CA THR A 23 7.54 -23.14 6.25
C THR A 23 6.11 -22.59 6.32
N HIS A 24 5.54 -22.25 5.18
CA HIS A 24 4.15 -21.85 5.06
C HIS A 24 3.37 -22.96 4.33
N PRO A 25 2.12 -23.21 4.73
CA PRO A 25 1.28 -24.15 4.03
C PRO A 25 1.16 -23.74 2.56
N ALA A 26 1.05 -24.73 1.67
CA ALA A 26 0.75 -24.47 0.27
C ALA A 26 -0.52 -23.61 0.19
N ILE A 27 -0.43 -22.47 -0.48
CA ILE A 27 -1.60 -21.65 -0.76
C ILE A 27 -2.52 -22.51 -1.63
N PRO A 28 -3.74 -22.86 -1.16
CA PRO A 28 -4.65 -23.63 -1.96
C PRO A 28 -4.95 -22.85 -3.23
N SER A 29 -4.72 -23.47 -4.38
CA SER A 29 -5.10 -22.93 -5.68
C SER A 29 -6.64 -22.94 -5.76
N THR A 30 -7.27 -21.88 -5.27
CA THR A 30 -8.71 -21.68 -5.46
C THR A 30 -8.96 -21.30 -6.92
N ALA A 31 -10.03 -21.82 -7.52
CA ALA A 31 -10.49 -21.29 -8.80
C ALA A 31 -10.62 -19.76 -8.67
N PRO A 32 -10.18 -18.98 -9.67
CA PRO A 32 -10.45 -17.55 -9.70
C PRO A 32 -11.92 -17.33 -9.38
N THR A 33 -12.23 -16.37 -8.51
CA THR A 33 -13.62 -16.04 -8.20
C THR A 33 -14.32 -15.69 -9.51
N HIS A 34 -15.15 -16.60 -10.02
CA HIS A 34 -15.82 -16.42 -11.29
C HIS A 34 -16.99 -15.46 -11.05
N GLY A 35 -16.74 -14.20 -11.33
CA GLY A 35 -17.73 -13.14 -11.25
C GLY A 35 -17.18 -11.85 -11.85
N PRO A 36 -18.04 -10.96 -12.36
CA PRO A 36 -17.63 -9.60 -12.66
C PRO A 36 -17.11 -8.98 -11.35
N VAL A 37 -15.83 -8.63 -11.31
CA VAL A 37 -15.36 -7.66 -10.31
C VAL A 37 -16.18 -6.41 -10.56
N GLN A 38 -16.93 -5.95 -9.56
CA GLN A 38 -17.70 -4.73 -9.72
C GLN A 38 -16.73 -3.62 -10.08
N MET A 39 -17.03 -2.91 -11.17
CA MET A 39 -16.25 -1.73 -11.50
C MET A 39 -16.41 -0.73 -10.37
N ILE A 40 -15.29 -0.18 -9.93
CA ILE A 40 -15.29 0.89 -8.95
C ILE A 40 -15.99 2.08 -9.60
N THR A 41 -17.09 2.54 -9.01
CA THR A 41 -17.84 3.68 -9.54
C THR A 41 -17.26 4.99 -9.03
N VAL A 42 -17.48 6.06 -9.79
CA VAL A 42 -17.08 7.42 -9.40
C VAL A 42 -17.74 7.80 -8.07
N GLU A 43 -19.01 7.44 -7.86
CA GLU A 43 -19.72 7.72 -6.60
C GLU A 43 -19.08 7.03 -5.39
N GLU A 44 -18.61 5.78 -5.56
CA GLU A 44 -17.91 5.04 -4.51
C GLU A 44 -16.58 5.70 -4.14
N ILE A 45 -15.82 6.14 -5.14
CA ILE A 45 -14.55 6.86 -4.93
C ILE A 45 -14.81 8.19 -4.22
N GLU A 46 -15.76 8.99 -4.68
CA GLU A 46 -16.11 10.26 -4.04
C GLU A 46 -16.56 10.09 -2.58
N ALA A 47 -17.41 9.08 -2.31
CA ALA A 47 -17.85 8.77 -0.96
C ALA A 47 -16.69 8.36 -0.05
N THR A 48 -15.72 7.62 -0.59
CA THR A 48 -14.52 7.18 0.13
C THR A 48 -13.57 8.35 0.41
N LEU A 49 -13.31 9.17 -0.61
CA LEU A 49 -12.50 10.38 -0.48
C LEU A 49 -13.08 11.34 0.57
N LYS A 50 -14.40 11.53 0.59
CA LYS A 50 -15.08 12.39 1.57
C LYS A 50 -14.83 11.95 3.02
N LYS A 51 -14.69 10.64 3.26
CA LYS A 51 -14.43 10.06 4.60
C LYS A 51 -12.98 10.22 5.08
N MET A 52 -12.02 10.49 4.20
CA MET A 52 -10.62 10.68 4.60
C MET A 52 -10.48 11.86 5.57
N ARG A 53 -9.56 11.80 6.54
CA ARG A 53 -9.32 12.91 7.48
C ARG A 53 -8.14 13.76 7.01
N PRO A 54 -8.27 15.10 6.93
CA PRO A 54 -7.15 15.98 6.62
C PRO A 54 -6.13 15.98 7.78
N GLY A 55 -4.90 16.38 7.49
CA GLY A 55 -3.83 16.49 8.51
C GLY A 55 -3.36 15.16 9.10
N LYS A 56 -3.54 14.04 8.39
CA LYS A 56 -2.92 12.75 8.72
C LYS A 56 -1.58 12.61 8.01
N ALA A 57 -0.68 11.85 8.63
CA ALA A 57 0.61 11.51 8.01
C ALA A 57 0.36 10.79 6.69
N THR A 58 1.19 11.10 5.70
CA THR A 58 1.15 10.46 4.39
C THR A 58 1.58 9.00 4.46
N GLY A 59 1.02 8.20 3.57
CA GLY A 59 1.43 6.81 3.40
C GLY A 59 2.73 6.69 2.62
N PRO A 60 3.15 5.47 2.27
CA PRO A 60 4.31 5.24 1.40
C PRO A 60 4.21 5.90 0.02
N ASP A 61 2.99 6.28 -0.40
CA ASP A 61 2.71 7.04 -1.61
C ASP A 61 3.07 8.54 -1.51
N ASP A 62 3.35 9.03 -0.30
CA ASP A 62 3.57 10.44 0.03
C ASP A 62 2.45 11.40 -0.42
N VAL A 63 1.21 10.90 -0.59
CA VAL A 63 0.08 11.71 -1.04
C VAL A 63 -0.87 12.05 0.10
N ALA A 64 -0.98 13.35 0.41
CA ALA A 64 -1.83 13.82 1.50
C ALA A 64 -3.32 13.71 1.17
N ALA A 65 -4.16 13.47 2.19
CA ALA A 65 -5.62 13.44 2.06
C ALA A 65 -6.19 14.75 1.48
N ASP A 66 -5.53 15.88 1.73
CA ASP A 66 -5.92 17.18 1.18
C ASP A 66 -5.72 17.26 -0.34
N LEU A 67 -4.69 16.61 -0.87
CA LEU A 67 -4.48 16.51 -2.32
C LEU A 67 -5.55 15.64 -2.97
N TRP A 68 -5.86 14.50 -2.35
CA TRP A 68 -6.94 13.59 -2.77
C TRP A 68 -8.33 14.23 -2.72
N LYS A 69 -8.52 15.30 -1.95
CA LYS A 69 -9.78 16.07 -1.88
C LYS A 69 -9.76 17.34 -2.71
N SER A 70 -8.65 17.65 -3.36
CA SER A 70 -8.51 18.89 -4.12
C SER A 70 -9.33 18.84 -5.42
N LYS A 71 -9.93 19.97 -5.78
CA LYS A 71 -10.67 20.12 -7.06
C LYS A 71 -9.76 20.08 -8.30
N TYR A 72 -8.44 20.17 -8.12
CA TYR A 72 -7.48 20.30 -9.22
C TYR A 72 -6.96 18.95 -9.73
N TRP A 73 -7.16 17.87 -8.96
CA TRP A 73 -6.50 16.58 -9.20
C TRP A 73 -7.40 15.50 -9.84
N TYR A 74 -8.69 15.78 -10.12
CA TYR A 74 -9.68 14.81 -10.65
C TYR A 74 -9.47 13.34 -10.23
N PRO A 75 -9.34 13.07 -8.92
CA PRO A 75 -8.89 11.76 -8.43
C PRO A 75 -9.89 10.64 -8.71
N ALA A 76 -11.19 10.96 -8.78
CA ALA A 76 -12.20 9.97 -9.10
C ALA A 76 -12.12 9.47 -10.55
N GLU A 77 -11.77 10.34 -11.49
CA GLU A 77 -11.57 9.94 -12.89
C GLU A 77 -10.28 9.14 -13.09
N TRP A 78 -9.24 9.45 -12.31
CA TRP A 78 -7.99 8.72 -12.34
C TRP A 78 -8.12 7.31 -11.73
N LEU A 79 -8.86 7.18 -10.63
CA LEU A 79 -9.05 5.92 -9.89
C LEU A 79 -10.08 4.97 -10.52
N ALA A 80 -11.03 5.49 -11.31
CA ALA A 80 -12.05 4.69 -11.98
C ALA A 80 -11.60 4.11 -13.34
N LYS A 81 -10.32 4.27 -13.70
CA LYS A 81 -9.73 3.88 -15.00
C LYS A 81 -8.93 2.59 -14.89
#